data_AF-A0A9X4QND4-F1
#
_entry.id   AF-A0A9X4QND4-F1
#
_cell.length_a   1.000
_cell.length_b   1.000
_cell.length_c   1.000
_cell.angle_alpha   90.00
_cell.angle_beta   90.00
_cell.angle_gamma   90.00
#
_symmetry.space_group_name_H-M   'P 1'
#
loop_
_entity.id
_entity.type
_entity.pdbx_description
1 polymer ?
#
loop_
_entity_poly.entity_id
_entity_poly.type
_entity_poly.pdbx_seq_one_letter_code
_entity_poly.pdbx_strand_id
1 'polypeptide(L)'
;MDNQVYNQIVSFIWGIADDCLRDVYVRGKYRDVILPMTVIRRLDAVLEETKDEVLKMKKMLDNAGVTNQTEALCNAAKQFFL
;
A
#
# COMPACT_ATOMS: atom_id res chain seq x y z
N MET A 1 -1.52 -24.58 -2.20
CA MET A 1 -0.31 -23.79 -1.86
C MET A 1 0.49 -24.60 -0.88
N ASP A 2 1.76 -24.85 -1.15
CA ASP A 2 2.62 -25.77 -0.41
C ASP A 2 3.00 -25.17 0.97
N ASN A 3 2.76 -25.90 2.06
CA ASN A 3 3.00 -25.45 3.44
C ASN A 3 4.49 -25.11 3.68
N GLN A 4 5.38 -25.77 2.94
CA GLN A 4 6.82 -25.53 3.04
C GLN A 4 7.21 -24.15 2.52
N VAL A 5 6.61 -23.71 1.40
CA VAL A 5 6.82 -22.37 0.83
C VAL A 5 6.25 -21.30 1.77
N TYR A 6 5.09 -21.55 2.38
CA TYR A 6 4.50 -20.63 3.35
C TYR A 6 5.41 -20.42 4.57
N ASN A 7 5.94 -21.50 5.15
CA ASN A 7 6.86 -21.42 6.29
C ASN A 7 8.18 -20.71 5.95
N GLN A 8 8.68 -20.87 4.72
CA GLN A 8 9.86 -20.14 4.25
C GLN A 8 9.59 -18.63 4.17
N ILE A 9 8.45 -18.22 3.61
CA ILE A 9 8.06 -16.81 3.52
C ILE A 9 7.88 -16.20 4.92
N VAL A 10 7.19 -16.92 5.82
CA VAL A 10 7.00 -16.46 7.21
C VAL A 10 8.35 -16.28 7.91
N SER A 11 9.25 -17.25 7.79
CA SER A 11 10.59 -17.17 8.39
C SER A 11 11.41 -16.01 7.83
N PHE A 12 11.33 -15.75 6.52
CA PHE A 12 11.99 -14.63 5.87
C PHE A 12 11.48 -13.27 6.37
N ILE A 13 10.15 -13.12 6.48
CA ILE A 13 9.53 -11.88 6.99
C ILE A 13 9.94 -11.63 8.45
N TRP A 14 9.89 -12.66 9.29
CA TRP A 14 10.33 -12.55 10.69
C TRP A 14 11.82 -12.24 10.82
N GLY A 15 12.67 -12.82 9.96
CA GLY A 15 14.10 -12.52 9.90
C GLY A 15 14.38 -11.03 9.62
N ILE A 16 13.75 -10.45 8.59
CA ILE A 16 13.91 -9.02 8.28
C ILE A 16 13.38 -8.13 9.42
N ALA A 17 12.23 -8.47 9.99
CA ALA A 17 11.66 -7.70 11.09
C ALA A 17 12.58 -7.74 12.33
N ASP A 18 13.17 -8.91 12.61
CA ASP A 18 14.11 -9.06 13.71
C ASP A 18 15.42 -8.32 13.44
N ASP A 19 15.97 -8.39 12.23
CA ASP A 19 17.25 -7.76 11.88
C ASP A 19 17.17 -6.24 11.77
N CYS A 20 16.05 -5.69 11.28
CA CYS A 20 15.94 -4.24 11.03
C CYS A 20 15.22 -3.46 12.13
N LEU A 21 14.37 -4.10 12.95
CA LEU A 21 13.45 -3.38 13.84
C LEU A 21 13.61 -3.71 15.32
N ARG A 22 14.22 -4.86 15.67
CA ARG A 22 14.34 -5.32 17.05
C ARG A 22 15.25 -4.45 17.93
N ASP A 23 16.31 -3.87 17.35
CA ASP A 23 17.23 -2.98 18.06
C ASP A 23 16.87 -1.49 17.91
N VAL A 24 15.97 -1.15 16.99
CA VAL A 24 15.50 0.23 16.75
C VAL A 24 14.25 0.55 17.57
N TYR A 25 13.39 -0.44 17.79
CA TYR A 25 12.12 -0.27 18.50
C TYR A 25 11.89 -1.35 19.55
N VAL A 26 11.58 -0.93 20.78
CA VAL A 26 11.06 -1.85 21.82
C VAL A 26 9.81 -2.57 21.32
N ARG A 27 9.60 -3.84 21.73
CA ARG A 27 8.50 -4.69 21.24
C ARG A 27 7.12 -4.02 21.22
N GLY A 28 6.83 -3.14 22.19
CA GLY A 28 5.57 -2.39 22.24
C GLY A 28 5.40 -1.35 21.13
N LYS A 29 6.50 -0.79 20.60
CA LYS A 29 6.53 0.24 19.55
C LYS A 29 6.55 -0.31 18.13
N TYR A 30 6.95 -1.56 17.93
CA TYR A 30 6.93 -2.20 16.61
C TYR A 30 5.54 -2.17 15.97
N ARG A 31 4.48 -2.40 16.77
CA ARG A 31 3.09 -2.35 16.29
C ARG A 31 2.72 -0.98 15.70
N ASP A 32 3.18 0.09 16.35
CA ASP A 32 2.91 1.47 15.92
C ASP A 32 3.53 1.79 14.55
N VAL A 33 4.56 1.04 14.13
CA VAL A 33 5.25 1.21 12.84
C VAL A 33 4.71 0.26 11.77
N ILE A 34 4.57 -1.03 12.08
CA ILE A 34 4.20 -2.03 11.08
C ILE A 34 2.75 -1.90 10.62
N LEU A 35 1.83 -1.49 11.51
CA LEU A 35 0.42 -1.34 11.16
C LEU A 35 0.17 -0.25 10.10
N PRO A 36 0.61 1.01 10.27
CA PRO A 36 0.41 2.03 9.24
C PRO A 36 1.10 1.66 7.93
N MET A 37 2.31 1.08 7.97
CA MET A 37 3.00 0.63 6.76
C MET A 37 2.23 -0.47 6.03
N THR A 38 1.66 -1.42 6.76
CA THR A 38 0.83 -2.50 6.19
C THR A 38 -0.44 -1.93 5.55
N VAL A 39 -1.09 -0.97 6.19
CA VAL A 39 -2.28 -0.28 5.63
C VAL A 39 -1.92 0.45 4.35
N ILE A 40 -0.82 1.22 4.34
CA ILE A 40 -0.35 1.93 3.14
C ILE A 40 -0.05 0.94 2.00
N ARG A 41 0.68 -0.15 2.29
CA ARG A 41 0.98 -1.17 1.27
C ARG A 41 -0.29 -1.82 0.74
N ARG A 42 -1.28 -2.07 1.60
CA ARG A 42 -2.56 -2.65 1.17
C ARG A 42 -3.33 -1.69 0.27
N LEU A 43 -3.37 -0.40 0.60
CA LEU A 43 -3.98 0.62 -0.26
C LEU A 43 -3.27 0.72 -1.61
N ASP A 44 -1.94 0.72 -1.62
CA ASP A 44 -1.15 0.75 -2.88
C ASP A 44 -1.36 -0.53 -3.71
N ALA A 45 -1.45 -1.70 -3.06
CA ALA A 45 -1.74 -2.98 -3.74
C ALA A 45 -3.13 -2.99 -4.41
N VAL A 46 -4.14 -2.39 -3.76
CA VAL A 46 -5.49 -2.28 -4.33
C VAL A 46 -5.51 -1.35 -5.54
N LEU A 47 -4.66 -0.33 -5.55
CA LEU A 47 -4.51 0.61 -6.66
C LEU A 47 -3.51 0.13 -7.72
N GLU A 48 -2.77 -0.95 -7.49
CA GLU A 48 -1.63 -1.37 -8.33
C GLU A 48 -2.04 -1.62 -9.79
N GLU A 49 -3.22 -2.22 -10.01
CA GLU A 49 -3.76 -2.50 -11.35
C GLU A 49 -4.26 -1.24 -12.07
N THR A 50 -4.75 -0.24 -11.35
CA THR A 50 -5.39 0.97 -11.91
C THR A 50 -4.51 2.22 -11.81
N LYS A 51 -3.30 2.11 -11.24
CA LYS A 51 -2.40 3.22 -10.94
C LYS A 51 -2.09 4.09 -12.16
N ASP A 52 -1.78 3.47 -13.28
CA ASP A 52 -1.47 4.17 -14.53
C ASP A 52 -2.70 4.89 -15.10
N GLU A 53 -3.89 4.31 -14.97
CA GLU A 53 -5.15 4.91 -15.42
C GLU A 53 -5.48 6.15 -14.58
N VAL A 54 -5.35 6.04 -13.26
CA VAL A 54 -5.55 7.15 -12.31
C VAL A 54 -4.56 8.28 -12.57
N LEU A 55 -3.27 7.97 -12.78
CA LEU A 55 -2.25 8.98 -13.06
C LEU A 55 -2.48 9.70 -14.39
N LYS A 56 -2.92 8.98 -15.42
CA LYS A 56 -3.29 9.59 -16.72
C LYS A 56 -4.50 10.51 -16.55
N MET A 57 -5.55 10.05 -15.87
CA MET A 57 -6.74 10.84 -15.59
C MET A 57 -6.38 12.12 -14.80
N LYS A 58 -5.55 11.99 -13.76
CA LYS A 58 -5.09 13.13 -12.96
C LYS A 58 -4.40 14.19 -13.83
N LYS A 59 -3.45 13.77 -14.68
CA LYS A 59 -2.75 14.68 -15.60
C LYS A 59 -3.71 15.37 -16.58
N MET A 60 -4.69 14.65 -17.10
CA MET A 60 -5.70 15.22 -17.99
C MET A 60 -6.55 16.28 -17.28
N LEU A 61 -7.01 16.00 -16.06
CA LEU A 61 -7.82 16.93 -15.26
C LEU A 61 -7.03 18.17 -14.82
N ASP A 62 -5.75 18.00 -14.47
CA ASP A 62 -4.85 19.09 -14.11
C ASP A 62 -4.61 20.03 -15.31
N ASN A 63 -4.35 19.46 -16.49
CA ASN A 63 -4.20 20.25 -17.71
C ASN A 63 -5.48 20.98 -18.11
N ALA A 64 -6.64 20.40 -17.78
CA ALA A 64 -7.95 20.99 -18.02
C ALA A 64 -8.37 22.03 -16.94
N GLY A 65 -7.58 22.21 -15.88
CA GLY A 65 -7.87 23.14 -14.79
C GLY A 65 -9.08 22.75 -13.94
N VAL A 66 -9.47 21.47 -13.94
CA VAL A 66 -10.63 20.99 -13.18
C VAL A 66 -10.27 20.93 -11.69
N THR A 67 -11.01 21.65 -10.85
CA THR A 67 -10.77 21.69 -9.40
C THR A 67 -11.39 20.53 -8.65
N ASN A 68 -12.58 20.05 -9.05
CA ASN A 68 -13.23 18.89 -8.45
C ASN A 68 -12.95 17.62 -9.26
N GLN A 69 -11.95 16.85 -8.81
CA GLN A 69 -11.44 15.68 -9.55
C GLN A 69 -11.85 14.35 -8.89
N THR A 70 -12.43 14.38 -7.70
CA THR A 70 -12.62 13.20 -6.84
C THR A 70 -13.41 12.09 -7.54
N GLU A 71 -14.56 12.41 -8.13
CA GLU A 71 -15.41 11.42 -8.79
C GLU A 71 -14.71 10.78 -10.00
N ALA A 72 -14.04 11.59 -10.81
CA ALA A 72 -13.32 11.11 -11.99
C ALA A 72 -12.13 10.21 -11.61
N LEU A 73 -11.42 10.54 -10.53
CA LEU A 73 -10.30 9.73 -10.03
C LEU A 73 -10.76 8.43 -9.37
N CYS A 74 -11.86 8.44 -8.60
CA CYS A 74 -12.45 7.23 -8.03
C CYS A 74 -12.95 6.28 -9.12
N ASN A 75 -13.57 6.81 -10.17
CA ASN A 75 -14.00 6.02 -11.33
C ASN A 75 -12.80 5.38 -12.05
N ALA A 76 -11.70 6.13 -12.25
CA ALA A 76 -10.46 5.59 -12.83
C ALA A 76 -9.81 4.54 -11.91
N ALA A 77 -9.90 4.72 -10.59
CA ALA A 77 -9.36 3.78 -9.61
C ALA A 77 -10.17 2.48 -9.50
N LYS A 78 -11.42 2.46 -9.98
CA LYS A 78 -12.40 1.36 -9.80
C LYS A 78 -12.68 1.05 -8.33
N GLN A 79 -12.44 2.03 -7.46
CA GLN A 79 -12.52 1.91 -6.01
C GLN A 79 -13.12 3.20 -5.46
N PHE A 80 -13.98 3.07 -4.47
CA PHE A 80 -14.59 4.21 -3.79
C PHE A 80 -13.85 4.46 -2.47
N PHE A 81 -13.16 5.60 -2.38
CA PHE A 81 -12.53 6.05 -1.16
C PHE A 81 -13.45 7.10 -0.52
N LEU A 82 -14.07 6.74 0.61
CA LEU A 82 -14.98 7.58 1.41
C LEU A 82 -14.23 8.68 2.17
#